data_AF-A0A526YP66-F1
#
_entry.id   AF-A0A526YP66-F1
#
_cell.length_a   1.000
_cell.length_b   1.000
_cell.length_c   1.000
_cell.angle_alpha   90.00
_cell.angle_beta   90.00
_cell.angle_gamma   90.00
#
_symmetry.space_group_name_H-M   'P 1'
#
loop_
_entity.id
_entity.type
_entity.pdbx_description
1 polymer ?
#
loop_
_entity_poly.entity_id
_entity_poly.type
_entity_poly.pdbx_seq_one_letter_code
_entity_poly.pdbx_strand_id
1 'polypeptide(L)' 'MTTNGKAEEPKKINVALQGGGSHGAFSWGVLDQLLEDGRLEIAAVSGT' A
#
# COMPACT_ATOMS: atom_id res chain seq x y z
N MET A 1 -30.90 14.82 -1.70
CA MET A 1 -30.03 13.80 -2.31
C MET A 1 -28.86 14.52 -2.96
N THR A 2 -27.73 14.63 -2.26
CA THR A 2 -26.49 15.20 -2.82
C THR A 2 -25.48 14.07 -2.93
N THR A 3 -25.34 13.52 -4.14
CA THR A 3 -24.25 12.61 -4.48
C THR A 3 -22.96 13.41 -4.56
N ASN A 4 -22.11 13.32 -3.53
CA ASN A 4 -20.75 13.85 -3.58
C ASN A 4 -19.92 12.97 -4.51
N GLY A 5 -19.99 13.24 -5.82
CA GLY A 5 -19.28 12.53 -6.86
C GLY A 5 -17.82 12.98 -6.96
N LYS A 6 -17.01 12.72 -5.93
CA LYS A 6 -15.57 12.55 -6.15
C LYS A 6 -15.32 11.08 -6.43
N ALA A 7 -14.82 10.76 -7.62
CA ALA A 7 -14.08 9.51 -7.78
C ALA A 7 -13.01 9.51 -6.68
N GLU A 8 -13.04 8.51 -5.80
CA GLU A 8 -12.10 8.43 -4.67
C GLU A 8 -10.69 8.30 -5.26
N GLU A 9 -9.92 9.40 -5.28
CA GLU A 9 -8.53 9.39 -5.72
C GLU A 9 -7.73 8.45 -4.80
N PRO A 10 -6.76 7.67 -5.33
CA PRO A 10 -5.97 6.75 -4.52
C PRO A 10 -5.31 7.47 -3.35
N LYS A 11 -5.44 6.89 -2.15
CA LYS A 11 -4.87 7.50 -0.94
C LYS A 11 -3.37 7.30 -0.93
N LYS A 12 -2.63 8.39 -0.94
CA LYS A 12 -1.17 8.38 -0.88
C LYS A 12 -0.66 7.98 0.50
N ILE A 13 0.19 6.95 0.58
CA ILE A 13 0.74 6.41 1.82
C ILE A 13 2.25 6.12 1.70
N ASN A 14 2.93 6.10 2.85
CA ASN A 14 4.28 5.55 2.98
C ASN A 14 4.21 4.21 3.71
N VAL A 15 4.99 3.23 3.26
CA VAL A 15 5.00 1.87 3.81
C VAL A 15 6.32 1.62 4.53
N ALA A 16 6.25 1.19 5.78
CA ALA A 16 7.43 0.75 6.55
C ALA A 16 7.36 -0.77 6.73
N LEU A 17 8.34 -1.48 6.18
CA LEU A 17 8.49 -2.93 6.30
C LEU A 17 9.40 -3.23 7.50
N GLN A 18 8.82 -3.76 8.57
CA GLN A 18 9.56 -4.21 9.75
C GLN A 18 9.77 -5.73 9.69
N GLY A 19 11.01 -6.17 9.46
CA GLY A 19 11.40 -7.58 9.36
C GLY A 19 12.63 -7.78 8.47
N GLY A 20 13.20 -8.99 8.43
CA GLY A 20 14.38 -9.31 7.61
C GLY A 20 14.66 -10.81 7.48
N GLY A 21 15.50 -11.20 6.53
CA GLY A 21 15.83 -12.60 6.24
C GLY A 21 14.66 -13.38 5.61
N SER A 22 14.51 -14.67 5.95
CA SER A 22 13.46 -15.53 5.38
C SER A 22 12.04 -15.06 5.67
N HIS A 23 11.83 -14.24 6.71
CA HIS A 23 10.52 -13.67 7.03
C HIS A 23 10.13 -12.48 6.14
N GLY A 24 11.09 -11.83 5.47
CA GLY A 24 10.82 -10.75 4.52
C GLY A 24 10.13 -11.23 3.24
N ALA A 25 10.26 -12.52 2.90
CA ALA A 25 9.54 -13.14 1.79
C ALA A 25 8.01 -13.04 1.95
N PHE A 26 7.51 -13.08 3.19
CA PHE A 26 6.08 -12.90 3.47
C PHE A 26 5.60 -11.46 3.24
N SER A 27 6.47 -10.47 3.42
CA SER A 27 6.13 -9.07 3.20
C SER A 27 5.93 -8.73 1.71
N TRP A 28 6.60 -9.45 0.80
CA TRP A 28 6.47 -9.22 -0.65
C TRP A 28 5.09 -9.57 -1.19
N GLY A 29 4.47 -10.67 -0.73
CA GLY A 29 3.10 -11.02 -1.13
C GLY A 29 2.06 -9.99 -0.65
N VAL A 30 2.29 -9.38 0.52
CA VAL A 30 1.44 -8.29 1.02
C VAL A 30 1.62 -7.03 0.19
N LEU A 31 2.86 -6.69 -0.19
CA LEU A 31 3.12 -5.53 -1.03
C LEU A 31 2.47 -5.68 -2.41
N ASP A 32 2.52 -6.88 -3.01
CA ASP A 32 1.87 -7.19 -4.28
C ASP A 32 0.35 -6.93 -4.20
N GLN A 33 -0.29 -7.49 -3.16
CA GLN A 33 -1.72 -7.28 -2.92
C GLN A 33 -2.09 -5.79 -2.70
N LEU A 34 -1.24 -5.02 -2.02
CA LEU A 34 -1.46 -3.59 -1.79
C LEU A 34 -1.32 -2.75 -3.07
N LEU A 35 -0.44 -3.16 -3.98
CA LEU A 35 -0.27 -2.50 -5.28
C LEU A 35 -1.45 -2.77 -6.21
N GLU A 36 -1.99 -4.00 -6.18
CA GLU A 36 -3.15 -4.39 -6.99
C GLU A 36 -4.47 -3.76 -6.52
N ASP A 37 -4.57 -3.41 -5.24
CA ASP A 37 -5.79 -2.94 -4.60
C ASP A 37 -6.35 -1.63 -5.19
N GLY A 38 -5.50 -0.78 -5.78
CA GLY A 38 -5.90 0.43 -6.49
C GLY A 38 -6.47 1.57 -5.62
N ARG A 39 -6.78 1.32 -4.34
CA ARG A 39 -7.23 2.37 -3.40
C ARG A 39 -6.07 3.15 -2.79
N LEU A 40 -4.84 2.66 -2.94
CA LEU A 40 -3.64 3.21 -2.31
C LEU A 40 -2.60 3.59 -3.36
N GLU A 41 -1.93 4.72 -3.17
CA GLU A 41 -0.73 5.11 -3.90
C GLU A 41 0.48 5.02 -2.96
N ILE A 42 1.37 4.06 -3.18
CA ILE A 42 2.57 3.90 -2.36
C ILE A 42 3.63 4.92 -2.83
N ALA A 43 3.86 5.95 -2.02
CA ALA A 43 4.78 7.03 -2.35
C ALA A 43 6.24 6.73 -1.97
N ALA A 44 6.43 5.94 -0.92
CA ALA A 44 7.73 5.53 -0.42
C ALA A 44 7.63 4.21 0.35
N VAL A 45 8.72 3.44 0.31
CA VAL A 45 8.90 2.23 1.11
C VAL A 45 10.19 2.36 1.91
N SER A 46 10.15 2.06 3.20
CA SER A 46 11.32 1.94 4.07
C SER A 46 11.35 0.58 4.75
N GLY A 47 12.52 0.16 5.22
CA GLY A 47 12.70 -1.06 6.00
C GLY A 47 13.99 -1.03 6.80
N THR A 48 14.14 -1.99 7.72
CA THR A 48 15.34 -2.18 8.57
C THR A 48 16.06 -3.47 8.24
#